data_AF-A0A9W6G5X0-F1
#
_entry.id   AF-A0A9W6G5X0-F1
#
_cell.length_a   1.000
_cell.length_b   1.000
_cell.length_c   1.000
_cell.angle_alpha   90.00
_cell.angle_beta   90.00
_cell.angle_gamma   90.00
#
_symmetry.space_group_name_H-M   'P 1'
#
loop_
_entity.id
_entity.type
_entity.pdbx_description
1 polymer ?
#
loop_
_entity_poly.entity_id
_entity_poly.type
_entity_poly.pdbx_seq_one_letter_code
_entity_poly.pdbx_strand_id
1 'polypeptide(L)'
;MTTFRIGEAAELLGVSADTVRRWIDSGRLAATRDEQGQRSIPGADLAAFARERAAAPDTGAGSSSARNRLRGIVTAITKDQVMAQVDLQVGPFRVVSLMSREAVDELGLEVGSLGTAVVKSTNVVVERPDH
;
A
#
# COMPACT_ATOMS: atom_id res chain seq x y z
N MET A 1 -14.57 -15.13 -13.64
CA MET A 1 -13.29 -14.38 -13.53
C MET A 1 -13.62 -13.04 -12.90
N THR A 2 -12.87 -12.58 -11.90
CA THR A 2 -13.13 -11.29 -11.26
C THR A 2 -12.81 -10.16 -12.24
N THR A 3 -13.71 -9.19 -12.35
CA THR A 3 -13.55 -8.00 -13.20
C THR A 3 -13.83 -6.76 -12.37
N PHE A 4 -13.11 -5.67 -12.63
CA PHE A 4 -13.21 -4.42 -11.89
C PHE A 4 -13.71 -3.29 -12.79
N ARG A 5 -14.55 -2.42 -12.25
CA ARG A 5 -14.85 -1.12 -12.83
C ARG A 5 -13.63 -0.21 -12.73
N ILE A 6 -13.63 0.85 -13.54
CA ILE A 6 -12.57 1.86 -13.54
C ILE A 6 -12.40 2.49 -12.15
N GLY A 7 -13.49 2.77 -11.43
CA GLY A 7 -13.46 3.33 -10.08
C GLY A 7 -12.75 2.39 -9.09
N GLU A 8 -13.19 1.14 -9.04
CA GLU A 8 -12.59 0.10 -8.17
C GLU A 8 -11.10 -0.10 -8.48
N ALA A 9 -10.74 -0.16 -9.76
CA ALA A 9 -9.34 -0.26 -10.17
C ALA A 9 -8.51 0.97 -9.77
N ALA A 10 -9.09 2.17 -9.80
CA ALA A 10 -8.43 3.39 -9.40
C ALA A 10 -8.13 3.42 -7.90
N GLU A 11 -9.09 3.01 -7.08
CA GLU A 11 -8.93 2.85 -5.63
C GLU A 11 -7.83 1.82 -5.30
N LEU A 12 -7.88 0.64 -5.92
CA LEU A 12 -6.87 -0.41 -5.74
C LEU A 12 -5.46 0.03 -6.15
N LEU A 13 -5.34 0.88 -7.17
CA LEU A 13 -4.07 1.39 -7.69
C LEU A 13 -3.62 2.71 -7.02
N GLY A 14 -4.41 3.26 -6.08
CA GLY A 14 -4.14 4.52 -5.39
C GLY A 14 -4.04 5.73 -6.33
N VAL A 15 -4.87 5.79 -7.37
CA VAL A 15 -4.88 6.89 -8.37
C VAL A 15 -6.30 7.34 -8.69
N SER A 16 -6.44 8.39 -9.51
CA SER A 16 -7.76 8.85 -9.98
C SER A 16 -8.34 7.95 -11.08
N ALA A 17 -9.67 7.90 -11.19
CA ALA A 17 -10.35 7.21 -12.29
C ALA A 17 -9.93 7.73 -13.68
N ASP A 18 -9.63 9.02 -13.81
CA ASP A 18 -9.13 9.60 -15.06
C ASP A 18 -7.74 9.10 -15.42
N THR A 19 -6.88 8.87 -14.42
CA THR A 19 -5.57 8.24 -14.63
C THR A 19 -5.73 6.84 -15.21
N VAL A 20 -6.67 6.05 -14.66
CA VAL A 20 -6.97 4.69 -15.16
C VAL A 20 -7.56 4.73 -16.56
N ARG A 21 -8.50 5.65 -16.85
CA ARG A 21 -9.05 5.86 -18.20
C ARG A 21 -7.94 6.13 -19.21
N ARG A 22 -7.03 7.05 -18.89
CA ARG A 22 -5.89 7.40 -19.75
C ARG A 22 -5.00 6.21 -20.06
N TRP A 23 -4.76 5.30 -19.10
CA TRP A 23 -3.96 4.10 -19.33
C TRP A 23 -4.67 3.08 -20.21
N ILE A 24 -6.00 2.96 -20.10
CA ILE A 24 -6.79 2.12 -21.00
C ILE A 24 -6.76 2.69 -22.41
N ASP A 25 -6.99 4.00 -22.56
CA ASP A 25 -7.02 4.66 -23.87
C ASP A 25 -5.65 4.62 -24.56
N SER A 26 -4.55 4.63 -23.79
CA SER A 26 -3.20 4.47 -24.32
C SER A 26 -2.78 3.01 -24.54
N GLY A 27 -3.66 2.04 -24.28
CA GLY A 27 -3.36 0.60 -24.40
C GLY A 27 -2.41 0.02 -23.35
N ARG A 28 -2.10 0.78 -22.29
CA ARG A 28 -1.17 0.37 -21.23
C ARG A 28 -1.83 -0.55 -20.19
N LEU A 29 -3.15 -0.45 -20.04
CA LEU A 29 -3.96 -1.33 -19.21
C LEU A 29 -5.09 -1.92 -20.06
N ALA A 30 -5.12 -3.26 -20.18
CA ALA A 30 -6.17 -3.94 -20.93
C ALA A 30 -7.53 -3.78 -20.24
N ALA A 31 -8.56 -3.47 -21.03
CA ALA A 31 -9.95 -3.44 -20.57
C ALA A 31 -10.86 -4.01 -21.66
N THR A 32 -11.87 -4.77 -21.24
CA THR A 32 -12.94 -5.26 -22.07
C THR A 32 -14.20 -4.42 -21.87
N ARG A 33 -15.19 -4.60 -22.75
CA ARG A 33 -16.56 -4.13 -22.47
C ARG A 33 -17.35 -5.29 -21.92
N ASP A 34 -18.10 -5.07 -20.86
CA ASP A 34 -19.04 -6.05 -20.34
C ASP A 34 -20.30 -6.14 -21.22
N GLU A 35 -21.23 -7.02 -20.85
CA GLU A 35 -22.51 -7.23 -21.53
C GLU A 35 -23.39 -5.97 -21.57
N GLN A 36 -23.10 -4.98 -20.71
CA GLN A 36 -23.81 -3.70 -20.61
C GLN A 36 -23.06 -2.57 -21.35
N GLY A 37 -22.00 -2.90 -22.10
CA GLY A 37 -21.18 -1.96 -22.88
C GLY A 37 -20.24 -1.09 -22.04
N GLN A 38 -20.19 -1.29 -20.73
CA GLN A 38 -19.33 -0.55 -19.81
C GLN A 38 -17.92 -1.15 -19.78
N ARG A 39 -16.91 -0.30 -19.62
CA ARG A 39 -15.51 -0.77 -19.53
C ARG A 39 -15.28 -1.53 -18.21
N SER A 40 -14.76 -2.73 -18.33
CA SER A 40 -14.37 -3.62 -17.23
C SER A 40 -12.94 -4.11 -17.42
N ILE A 41 -12.16 -4.15 -16.35
CA ILE A 41 -10.78 -4.60 -16.36
C ILE A 41 -10.73 -6.01 -15.78
N PRO A 42 -10.25 -7.04 -16.52
CA PRO A 42 -10.03 -8.36 -15.95
C PRO A 42 -9.02 -8.29 -14.80
N GLY A 43 -9.33 -8.94 -13.67
CA GLY A 43 -8.50 -8.85 -12.46
C GLY A 43 -7.07 -9.35 -12.66
N ALA A 44 -6.86 -10.32 -13.55
CA ALA A 44 -5.52 -10.80 -13.91
C ALA A 44 -4.68 -9.71 -14.60
N ASP A 45 -5.28 -8.94 -15.50
CA ASP A 45 -4.61 -7.84 -16.21
C ASP A 45 -4.31 -6.68 -15.25
N LEU A 46 -5.26 -6.34 -14.38
CA LEU A 46 -5.07 -5.33 -13.35
C LEU A 46 -3.92 -5.69 -12.39
N ALA A 47 -3.87 -6.95 -11.94
CA ALA A 47 -2.81 -7.44 -11.06
C ALA A 47 -1.45 -7.46 -11.77
N ALA A 48 -1.39 -7.88 -13.04
CA ALA A 48 -0.16 -7.84 -13.83
C ALA A 48 0.37 -6.40 -13.96
N PHE A 49 -0.50 -5.46 -14.30
CA PHE A 49 -0.18 -4.04 -14.40
C PHE A 49 0.30 -3.45 -13.06
N ALA A 50 -0.36 -3.78 -11.95
CA ALA A 50 0.02 -3.32 -10.62
C ALA A 50 1.44 -3.77 -10.23
N ARG A 51 1.80 -5.03 -10.53
CA ARG A 51 3.16 -5.55 -10.27
C ARG A 51 4.22 -4.85 -11.10
N GLU A 52 3.96 -4.63 -12.39
CA GLU A 52 4.90 -3.91 -13.26
C GLU A 52 5.17 -2.49 -12.73
N ARG A 53 4.13 -1.81 -12.24
CA ARG A 53 4.25 -0.48 -11.65
C ARG A 53 5.01 -0.47 -10.33
N ALA A 54 4.80 -1.49 -9.48
CA ALA A 54 5.50 -1.63 -8.20
C ALA A 54 6.99 -2.01 -8.34
N ALA A 55 7.41 -2.49 -9.52
CA ALA A 55 8.78 -2.91 -9.78
C ALA A 55 9.77 -1.75 -10.00
N ALA A 56 9.34 -0.48 -9.95
CA ALA A 56 10.25 0.66 -9.88
C ALA A 56 10.91 0.67 -8.49
N PRO A 57 12.22 0.37 -8.38
CA PRO A 57 12.85 0.10 -7.10
C PRO A 57 12.96 1.38 -6.26
N ASP A 58 12.57 1.28 -5.00
CA ASP A 58 13.03 2.19 -3.96
C ASP A 58 14.54 1.93 -3.80
N THR A 59 15.37 2.75 -4.44
CA THR A 59 16.83 2.75 -4.31
C THR A 59 17.21 3.11 -2.88
N GLY A 60 17.22 2.13 -1.98
CA GLY A 60 17.70 2.34 -0.62
C GLY A 60 17.39 1.23 0.37
N ALA A 61 18.44 0.70 0.98
CA ALA A 61 18.47 -0.10 2.21
C ALA A 61 18.25 -1.63 2.10
N GLY A 62 19.37 -2.30 1.79
CA GLY A 62 19.78 -3.58 2.39
C GLY A 62 18.97 -4.83 2.04
N SER A 63 19.62 -5.99 2.02
CA SER A 63 18.96 -7.29 1.84
C SER A 63 18.14 -7.65 3.10
N SER A 64 17.01 -6.99 3.32
CA SER A 64 16.04 -7.37 4.34
C SER A 64 15.03 -8.35 3.75
N SER A 65 14.69 -9.40 4.52
CA SER A 65 13.60 -10.33 4.14
C SER A 65 12.22 -9.70 4.26
N ALA A 66 12.11 -8.53 4.90
CA ALA A 66 10.87 -7.76 4.96
C ALA A 66 10.68 -6.96 3.69
N ARG A 67 9.64 -7.31 2.92
CA ARG A 67 9.36 -6.70 1.61
C ARG A 67 8.33 -5.57 1.63
N ASN A 68 7.57 -5.44 2.71
CA ASN A 68 6.58 -4.39 2.83
C ASN A 68 7.22 -3.21 3.58
N ARG A 69 7.52 -2.14 2.84
CA ARG A 69 8.04 -0.88 3.38
C ARG A 69 7.00 0.21 3.14
N LEU A 70 6.46 0.74 4.22
CA LEU A 70 5.35 1.69 4.19
C LEU A 70 5.84 3.01 4.76
N ARG A 71 6.17 3.97 3.89
CA ARG A 71 6.63 5.31 4.30
C ARG A 71 5.45 6.15 4.78
N GLY A 72 5.62 6.83 5.90
CA GLY A 72 4.59 7.65 6.51
C GLY A 72 5.13 8.71 7.44
N ILE A 73 4.22 9.45 8.06
CA ILE A 73 4.51 10.43 9.11
C ILE A 73 4.05 9.89 10.46
N VAL A 74 4.86 10.07 11.50
CA VAL A 74 4.48 9.69 12.86
C VAL A 74 3.42 10.67 13.37
N THR A 75 2.26 10.18 13.77
CA THR A 75 1.13 11.01 14.23
C THR A 75 0.92 10.96 15.74
N ALA A 76 1.36 9.89 16.39
CA ALA A 76 1.29 9.74 17.84
C ALA A 76 2.35 8.77 18.34
N ILE A 77 2.80 8.98 19.58
CA ILE A 77 3.68 8.06 20.31
C ILE A 77 3.16 7.97 21.74
N THR A 78 2.89 6.75 22.21
CA THR A 78 2.56 6.46 23.62
C THR A 78 3.65 5.58 24.19
N LYS A 79 4.34 6.05 25.23
CA LYS A 79 5.45 5.32 25.88
C LYS A 79 5.02 4.90 27.28
N ASP A 80 5.15 3.61 27.56
CA ASP A 80 5.09 3.05 28.91
C ASP A 80 6.51 2.94 29.48
N GLN A 81 6.72 2.06 30.47
CA GLN A 81 8.03 1.81 31.05
C GLN A 81 8.96 1.06 30.09
N VAL A 82 8.47 0.00 29.44
CA VAL A 82 9.28 -0.88 28.57
C VAL A 82 8.82 -0.84 27.11
N MET A 83 7.52 -0.65 26.88
CA MET A 83 6.93 -0.68 25.55
C MET A 83 6.53 0.72 25.09
N ALA A 84 6.43 0.88 23.79
CA ALA A 84 5.88 2.05 23.16
C ALA A 84 5.00 1.66 21.97
N GLN A 85 3.92 2.40 21.80
CA GLN A 85 3.09 2.40 20.61
C GLN A 85 3.46 3.60 19.74
N VAL A 86 3.71 3.35 18.46
CA VAL A 86 3.96 4.39 17.45
C VAL A 86 2.92 4.27 16.36
N ASP A 87 2.25 5.39 16.09
CA ASP A 87 1.25 5.49 15.05
C ASP A 87 1.84 6.21 13.83
N LEU A 88 1.74 5.58 12.66
CA LEU A 88 2.14 6.16 11.38
C LEU A 88 0.94 6.35 10.46
N GLN A 89 0.84 7.52 9.85
CA GLN A 89 -0.06 7.75 8.70
C GLN A 89 0.70 7.44 7.41
N VAL A 90 0.26 6.40 6.70
CA VAL A 90 0.83 5.90 5.44
C VAL A 90 -0.23 6.00 4.34
N GLY A 91 -0.15 7.05 3.51
CA GLY A 91 -1.20 7.32 2.53
C GLY A 91 -2.57 7.45 3.23
N PRO A 92 -3.61 6.71 2.81
CA PRO A 92 -4.92 6.73 3.48
C PRO A 92 -5.00 5.85 4.74
N PHE A 93 -3.95 5.09 5.07
CA PHE A 93 -3.99 4.08 6.12
C PHE A 93 -3.24 4.52 7.38
N ARG A 94 -3.77 4.17 8.56
CA ARG A 94 -3.05 4.25 9.84
C ARG A 94 -2.41 2.90 10.15
N VAL A 95 -1.10 2.90 10.37
CA VAL A 95 -0.32 1.72 10.76
C VAL A 95 0.16 1.92 12.20
N VAL A 96 -0.10 0.94 13.06
CA VAL A 96 0.32 0.97 14.47
C VAL A 96 1.44 -0.04 14.68
N SER A 97 2.54 0.40 15.29
CA SER A 97 3.66 -0.46 15.67
C SER A 97 3.82 -0.48 17.18
N LEU A 98 3.97 -1.68 17.73
CA LEU A 98 4.42 -1.88 19.11
C LEU A 98 5.90 -2.23 19.08
N MET A 99 6.71 -1.46 19.79
CA MET A 99 8.15 -1.64 19.90
C MET A 99 8.63 -1.27 21.31
N SER A 100 9.89 -1.53 21.65
CA SER A 100 10.40 -1.12 22.95
C SER A 100 10.49 0.41 23.03
N ARG A 101 10.40 0.94 24.26
CA ARG A 101 10.59 2.36 24.51
C ARG A 101 11.97 2.81 24.04
N GLU A 102 13.00 2.02 24.33
CA GLU A 102 14.39 2.30 23.94
C GLU A 102 14.51 2.40 22.42
N ALA A 103 13.83 1.55 21.66
CA ALA A 103 13.89 1.61 20.20
C ALA A 103 13.28 2.90 19.65
N VAL A 104 12.22 3.44 20.27
CA VAL A 104 11.66 4.75 19.88
C VAL A 104 12.66 5.87 20.16
N ASP A 105 13.33 5.80 21.31
CA ASP A 105 14.34 6.79 21.73
C ASP A 105 15.60 6.73 20.85
N GLU A 106 16.13 5.53 20.59
CA GLU A 106 17.31 5.30 19.73
C GLU A 106 17.08 5.73 18.28
N LEU A 107 15.87 5.52 17.76
CA LEU A 107 15.49 5.95 16.41
C LEU A 107 15.15 7.45 16.34
N GLY A 108 15.09 8.16 17.46
CA GLY A 108 14.72 9.58 17.51
C GLY A 108 13.33 9.84 16.94
N LEU A 109 12.37 8.93 17.17
CA LEU A 109 11.02 9.09 16.65
C LEU A 109 10.26 10.14 17.47
N GLU A 110 9.64 11.07 16.76
CA GLU A 110 8.87 12.18 17.31
C GLU A 110 7.60 12.37 16.47
N VAL A 111 6.55 12.93 17.08
CA VAL A 111 5.35 13.29 16.33
C VAL A 111 5.72 14.32 15.26
N GLY A 112 5.37 14.02 14.01
CA GLY A 112 5.71 14.81 12.83
C GLY A 112 6.94 14.31 12.07
N SER A 113 7.72 13.38 12.61
CA SER A 113 8.89 12.83 11.92
C SER A 113 8.50 11.81 10.83
N LEU A 114 9.40 11.63 9.85
CA LEU A 114 9.24 10.58 8.83
C LEU A 114 9.59 9.22 9.41
N GLY A 115 8.72 8.24 9.19
CA GLY A 115 8.92 6.85 9.57
C GLY A 115 8.71 5.91 8.39
N THR A 116 9.30 4.72 8.46
CA THR A 116 8.99 3.63 7.51
C THR A 116 8.60 2.39 8.30
N ALA A 117 7.36 1.94 8.13
CA ALA A 117 6.92 0.70 8.74
C ALA A 117 7.48 -0.52 7.99
N VAL A 118 8.25 -1.28 8.76
CA VAL A 118 8.98 -2.54 8.55
C VAL A 118 8.19 -3.86 8.54
N VAL A 119 7.36 -4.25 7.57
CA VAL A 119 6.52 -5.48 7.72
C VAL A 119 7.07 -6.70 6.98
N LYS A 120 7.32 -7.79 7.73
CA LYS A 120 7.76 -9.08 7.16
C LYS A 120 6.63 -9.72 6.35
N SER A 121 6.95 -10.27 5.17
CA SER A 121 5.94 -10.87 4.28
C SER A 121 5.19 -12.05 4.89
N THR A 122 5.77 -12.74 5.89
CA THR A 122 5.13 -13.85 6.61
C THR A 122 4.04 -13.41 7.59
N ASN A 123 3.91 -12.11 7.84
CA ASN A 123 3.01 -11.53 8.82
C ASN A 123 1.96 -10.65 8.12
N VAL A 124 1.46 -11.11 6.97
CA VAL A 124 0.39 -10.47 6.20
C VAL A 124 -0.74 -11.47 6.04
N VAL A 125 -1.95 -11.05 6.37
CA VAL A 125 -3.19 -11.82 6.14
C VAL A 125 -3.87 -11.24 4.91
N VAL A 126 -4.39 -12.11 4.05
CA VAL A 126 -5.17 -11.73 2.87
C VAL A 126 -6.58 -12.24 3.05
N GLU A 127 -7.53 -11.32 3.10
CA GLU A 127 -8.96 -11.60 3.21
C GLU A 127 -9.67 -11.22 1.91
N ARG A 128 -10.80 -11.89 1.64
CA ARG A 128 -11.71 -11.46 0.58
C ARG A 128 -12.71 -10.48 1.19
N PRO A 129 -13.21 -9.49 0.43
CA PRO A 129 -14.14 -8.48 0.95
C PRO A 129 -15.42 -9.02 1.61
N ASP A 130 -15.77 -10.28 1.36
CA ASP A 130 -17.06 -10.89 1.73
C ASP A 130 -16.95 -12.01 2.79
N HIS A 131 -15.91 -12.00 3.64
CA HIS A 131 -15.83 -12.92 4.78
C HIS A 131 -15.30 -12.26 6.05
#